data_AF-A0AA91FS32-F1
#
_entry.id   AF-A0AA91FS32-F1
#
_cell.length_a   1.000
_cell.length_b   1.000
_cell.length_c   1.000
_cell.angle_alpha   90.00
_cell.angle_beta   90.00
_cell.angle_gamma   90.00
#
_symmetry.space_group_name_H-M   'P 1'
#
loop_
_entity.id
_entity.type
_entity.pdbx_description
1 polymer ?
#
loop_
_entity_poly.entity_id
_entity_poly.type
_entity_poly.pdbx_seq_one_letter_code
_entity_poly.pdbx_strand_id
1 'polypeptide(L)'
;MSDINTSKDESLSSIETSKDSALRSIEEAKTQGIASIDEKITQIDFNGIKERVEKNESDIAGINEKLEKAVTTDKDNSFSGNNSFEKPISIPEATKENEGINLGQADGRYAKLLTEKLEWTVGSGGNYSKLSEALIEASKYNPLNYRIAMTLKRGYKLSEALTVYNLYNVTITAEDTEVLVDDSNLVDENYIFTLIDSHVIIDFSSKYSGSKKINFLTPINSYIFISQNKGVSGFYRAITSGAGSYVTAVKTYVENCGYWGYYANKGSLNINGSTLKNINKTCQFILYGGYGATIEANGLTFENISAENTCQCTGAKILLGRPVFKNISNVSTMFKCLGSGEIYYEGLERVAGITNLANIPLNTLTPDGIFNRKE
;
A
#
# COMPACT_ATOMS: atom_id res chain seq x y z
N MET A 1 -70.00 6.37 18.56
CA MET A 1 -69.76 5.65 17.27
C MET A 1 -69.44 6.63 16.14
N SER A 2 -70.01 7.86 16.11
CA SER A 2 -69.65 8.91 15.13
C SER A 2 -68.19 9.34 15.23
N ASP A 3 -67.68 9.56 16.44
CA ASP A 3 -66.37 10.19 16.64
C ASP A 3 -65.18 9.30 16.25
N ILE A 4 -65.38 7.98 16.28
CA ILE A 4 -64.39 6.99 15.83
C ILE A 4 -64.31 6.97 14.30
N ASN A 5 -65.44 7.16 13.61
CA ASN A 5 -65.46 7.19 12.15
C ASN A 5 -64.84 8.50 11.63
N THR A 6 -65.11 9.64 12.26
CA THR A 6 -64.49 10.92 11.89
C THR A 6 -62.97 10.91 12.08
N SER A 7 -62.48 10.39 13.21
CA SER A 7 -61.03 10.27 13.46
C SER A 7 -60.33 9.32 12.47
N LYS A 8 -61.01 8.26 12.03
CA LYS A 8 -60.48 7.32 11.04
C LYS A 8 -60.41 7.95 9.64
N ASP A 9 -61.43 8.71 9.26
CA ASP A 9 -61.49 9.38 7.95
C ASP A 9 -60.45 10.52 7.86
N GLU A 10 -60.23 11.27 8.93
CA GLU A 10 -59.16 12.27 9.02
C GLU A 10 -57.76 11.65 8.94
N SER A 11 -57.57 10.50 9.60
CA SER A 11 -56.29 9.76 9.56
C SER A 11 -56.00 9.21 8.15
N LEU A 12 -57.02 8.70 7.46
CA LEU A 12 -56.89 8.22 6.07
C LEU A 12 -56.55 9.36 5.11
N SER A 13 -57.23 10.50 5.24
CA SER A 13 -56.96 11.71 4.43
C SER A 13 -55.52 12.24 4.62
N SER A 14 -55.02 12.22 5.86
CA SER A 14 -53.64 12.62 6.17
C SER A 14 -52.59 11.67 5.56
N ILE A 15 -52.87 10.37 5.57
CA ILE A 15 -52.00 9.35 4.95
C ILE A 15 -51.97 9.51 3.42
N GLU A 16 -53.12 9.73 2.79
CA GLU A 16 -53.20 9.95 1.33
C GLU A 16 -52.43 11.21 0.91
N THR A 17 -52.61 12.31 1.64
CA THR A 17 -51.88 13.57 1.38
C THR A 17 -50.37 13.40 1.53
N SER A 18 -49.93 12.64 2.54
CA SER A 18 -48.51 12.34 2.78
C SER A 18 -47.93 11.46 1.68
N LYS A 19 -48.69 10.47 1.20
CA LYS A 19 -48.31 9.60 0.09
C LYS A 19 -48.15 10.38 -1.22
N ASP A 20 -49.08 11.26 -1.53
CA ASP A 20 -49.03 12.07 -2.75
C ASP A 20 -47.87 13.06 -2.74
N SER A 21 -47.56 13.61 -1.57
CA SER A 21 -46.39 14.48 -1.38
C SER A 21 -45.08 13.72 -1.58
N ALA A 22 -44.96 12.51 -1.01
CA ALA A 22 -43.79 11.66 -1.19
C ALA A 22 -43.60 11.22 -2.66
N LEU A 23 -44.69 10.87 -3.35
CA LEU A 23 -44.66 10.52 -4.77
C LEU A 23 -44.18 11.68 -5.64
N ARG A 24 -44.65 12.90 -5.38
CA ARG A 24 -44.18 14.09 -6.09
C ARG A 24 -42.69 14.35 -5.91
N SER A 25 -42.18 14.26 -4.67
CA SER A 25 -40.75 14.46 -4.41
C SER A 25 -39.87 13.41 -5.09
N ILE A 26 -40.34 12.16 -5.22
CA ILE A 26 -39.62 11.11 -5.96
C ILE A 26 -39.56 11.44 -7.46
N GLU A 27 -40.68 11.88 -8.05
CA GLU A 27 -40.72 12.18 -9.49
C GLU A 27 -39.87 13.42 -9.85
N GLU A 28 -39.82 14.43 -8.96
CA GLU A 28 -38.94 15.59 -9.09
C GLU A 28 -37.46 15.19 -9.02
N ALA A 29 -37.08 14.39 -8.02
CA ALA A 29 -35.71 13.90 -7.87
C ALA A 29 -35.26 13.05 -9.07
N LYS A 30 -36.16 12.22 -9.60
CA LYS A 30 -35.92 11.41 -10.82
C LYS A 30 -35.71 12.31 -12.04
N THR A 31 -36.55 13.33 -12.22
CA THR A 31 -36.45 14.27 -13.35
C THR A 31 -35.12 15.05 -13.30
N GLN A 32 -34.72 15.53 -12.12
CA GLN A 32 -33.44 16.22 -11.94
C GLN A 32 -32.24 15.29 -12.15
N GLY A 33 -32.33 14.03 -11.68
CA GLY A 33 -31.31 13.02 -11.89
C GLY A 33 -31.10 12.70 -13.38
N ILE A 34 -32.19 12.55 -14.14
CA ILE A 34 -32.13 12.31 -15.60
C ILE A 34 -31.48 13.50 -16.31
N ALA A 35 -31.89 14.73 -16.00
CA ALA A 35 -31.32 15.93 -16.59
C ALA A 35 -29.81 16.07 -16.33
N SER A 36 -29.35 15.74 -15.11
CA SER A 36 -27.92 15.77 -14.76
C SER A 36 -27.10 14.71 -15.51
N ILE A 37 -27.70 13.54 -15.82
CA ILE A 37 -27.06 12.51 -16.62
C ILE A 37 -26.95 12.94 -18.08
N ASP A 38 -28.01 13.51 -18.67
CA ASP A 38 -28.02 13.98 -20.05
C ASP A 38 -26.99 15.10 -20.28
N GLU A 39 -26.84 16.01 -19.33
CA GLU A 39 -25.80 17.05 -19.36
C GLU A 39 -24.39 16.45 -19.32
N LYS A 40 -24.16 15.44 -18.48
CA LYS A 40 -22.87 14.74 -18.43
C LYS A 40 -22.57 13.95 -19.71
N ILE A 41 -23.58 13.37 -20.35
CA ILE A 41 -23.43 12.65 -21.62
C ILE A 41 -23.10 13.61 -22.76
N THR A 42 -23.72 14.80 -22.81
CA THR A 42 -23.41 15.81 -23.83
C THR A 42 -22.02 16.43 -23.67
N GLN A 43 -21.43 16.40 -22.47
CA GLN A 43 -20.04 16.80 -22.23
C GLN A 43 -19.00 15.75 -22.66
N ILE A 44 -19.41 14.52 -22.96
CA ILE A 44 -18.48 13.50 -23.49
C ILE A 44 -18.22 13.79 -24.96
N ASP A 45 -16.99 14.18 -25.27
CA ASP A 45 -16.51 14.36 -26.65
C ASP A 45 -16.28 13.00 -27.33
N PHE A 46 -17.37 12.40 -27.79
CA PHE A 46 -17.34 11.13 -28.53
C PHE A 46 -16.55 11.24 -29.84
N ASN A 47 -16.52 12.41 -30.47
CA ASN A 47 -15.77 12.62 -31.71
C ASN A 47 -14.26 12.61 -31.44
N GLY A 48 -13.79 13.32 -30.41
CA GLY A 48 -12.38 13.28 -30.01
C GLY A 48 -11.92 11.90 -29.50
N ILE A 49 -12.82 11.11 -28.89
CA ILE A 49 -12.53 9.71 -28.55
C ILE A 49 -12.36 8.88 -29.83
N LYS A 50 -13.28 9.01 -30.80
CA LYS A 50 -13.24 8.27 -32.07
C LYS A 50 -11.97 8.57 -32.87
N GLU A 51 -11.60 9.84 -33.01
CA GLU A 51 -10.39 10.25 -33.73
C GLU A 51 -9.11 9.66 -33.08
N ARG A 52 -9.04 9.61 -31.75
CA ARG A 52 -7.90 8.98 -31.04
C ARG A 52 -7.83 7.47 -31.26
N VAL A 53 -8.97 6.78 -31.35
CA VAL A 53 -9.02 5.34 -31.61
C VAL A 53 -8.57 5.04 -33.03
N GLU A 54 -9.09 5.75 -34.03
CA GLU A 54 -8.71 5.56 -35.44
C GLU A 54 -7.21 5.81 -35.66
N LYS A 55 -6.64 6.83 -34.99
CA LYS A 55 -5.20 7.09 -35.02
C LYS A 55 -4.39 5.92 -34.43
N ASN A 56 -4.79 5.41 -33.27
CA ASN A 56 -4.09 4.30 -32.61
C ASN A 56 -4.13 3.01 -33.45
N GLU A 57 -5.24 2.74 -34.14
CA GLU A 57 -5.34 1.59 -35.06
C GLU A 57 -4.35 1.72 -36.23
N SER A 58 -4.19 2.93 -36.78
CA SER A 58 -3.21 3.20 -37.85
C SER A 58 -1.76 3.02 -37.37
N ASP A 59 -1.44 3.49 -36.15
CA ASP A 59 -0.10 3.36 -35.56
C ASP A 59 0.27 1.88 -35.32
N ILE A 60 -0.68 1.07 -34.84
CA ILE A 60 -0.49 -0.38 -34.63
C ILE A 60 -0.24 -1.10 -35.96
N ALA A 61 -0.99 -0.77 -37.01
CA ALA A 61 -0.79 -1.35 -38.33
C ALA A 61 0.62 -1.08 -38.87
N GLY A 62 1.12 0.15 -38.69
CA GLY A 62 2.48 0.53 -39.11
C GLY A 62 3.61 -0.16 -38.34
N ILE A 63 3.37 -0.56 -37.08
CA ILE A 63 4.33 -1.36 -36.29
C ILE A 63 4.42 -2.80 -36.82
N ASN A 64 3.29 -3.42 -37.14
CA ASN A 64 3.26 -4.79 -37.66
C ASN A 64 4.00 -4.92 -39.00
N GLU A 65 3.83 -3.95 -39.91
CA GLU A 65 4.53 -3.94 -41.20
C GLU A 65 6.06 -3.84 -41.03
N LYS A 66 6.53 -3.07 -40.04
CA LYS A 66 7.97 -2.94 -39.73
C LYS A 66 8.56 -4.22 -39.12
N LEU A 67 7.81 -4.91 -38.27
CA LEU A 67 8.20 -6.19 -37.69
C LEU A 67 8.31 -7.29 -38.75
N GLU A 68 7.36 -7.35 -39.69
CA GLU A 68 7.37 -8.35 -40.76
C GLU A 68 8.57 -8.18 -41.71
N LYS A 69 8.96 -6.94 -42.00
CA LYS A 69 10.18 -6.61 -42.76
C LYS A 69 11.48 -6.99 -42.03
N ALA A 70 11.52 -6.85 -40.71
CA ALA A 70 12.69 -7.24 -39.92
C ALA A 70 12.91 -8.76 -39.92
N VAL A 71 11.83 -9.53 -39.84
CA VAL A 71 11.87 -11.01 -39.77
C VAL A 71 12.29 -11.66 -41.10
N THR A 72 11.96 -11.06 -42.25
CA THR A 72 12.39 -11.60 -43.56
C THR A 72 13.87 -11.36 -43.84
N THR A 73 14.45 -10.29 -43.31
CA THR A 73 15.86 -9.94 -43.55
C THR A 73 16.84 -10.90 -42.84
N ASP A 74 16.44 -11.55 -41.74
CA ASP A 74 17.28 -12.52 -41.01
C ASP A 74 17.29 -13.93 -41.63
N LYS A 75 16.30 -14.28 -42.46
CA LYS A 75 16.24 -15.61 -43.10
C LYS A 75 17.23 -15.79 -44.25
N ASP A 76 17.66 -14.71 -44.89
CA ASP A 76 18.58 -14.77 -46.03
C ASP A 76 20.06 -14.95 -45.64
N ASN A 77 20.38 -14.92 -44.33
CA ASN A 77 21.75 -15.05 -43.80
C ASN A 77 22.08 -16.43 -43.19
N SER A 78 21.27 -17.47 -43.46
CA SER A 78 21.51 -18.82 -42.90
C SER A 78 22.65 -19.56 -43.63
N PHE A 79 23.83 -19.56 -43.01
CA PHE A 79 25.01 -20.36 -43.36
C PHE A 79 24.71 -21.87 -43.31
N SER A 80 24.72 -22.57 -44.44
CA SER A 80 24.63 -24.03 -44.54
C SER A 80 26.03 -24.68 -44.53
N GLY A 81 26.53 -24.99 -43.33
CA GLY A 81 27.82 -25.70 -43.15
C GLY A 81 27.66 -27.22 -43.17
N ASN A 82 28.08 -27.86 -44.26
CA ASN A 82 28.20 -29.31 -44.40
C ASN A 82 29.67 -29.71 -44.08
N ASN A 83 29.91 -30.45 -42.98
CA ASN A 83 31.26 -30.83 -42.55
C ASN A 83 31.68 -32.18 -43.18
N SER A 84 32.64 -32.16 -44.12
CA SER A 84 33.47 -33.32 -44.46
C SER A 84 34.93 -33.01 -44.13
N PHE A 85 35.52 -33.80 -43.23
CA PHE A 85 36.94 -33.73 -42.87
C PHE A 85 37.71 -34.78 -43.67
N GLU A 86 38.53 -34.34 -44.63
CA GLU A 86 39.72 -35.09 -45.04
C GLU A 86 40.91 -34.14 -45.29
N LYS A 87 42.03 -34.51 -44.65
CA LYS A 87 43.43 -34.04 -44.74
C LYS A 87 43.86 -32.78 -43.96
N PRO A 88 44.87 -32.90 -43.06
CA PRO A 88 45.54 -31.77 -42.47
C PRO A 88 46.60 -31.21 -43.44
N ILE A 89 46.54 -29.90 -43.70
CA ILE A 89 47.63 -29.15 -44.32
C ILE A 89 48.42 -28.47 -43.21
N SER A 90 49.73 -28.68 -43.19
CA SER A 90 50.68 -28.11 -42.24
C SER A 90 50.89 -26.61 -42.51
N ILE A 91 50.86 -25.80 -41.44
CA ILE A 91 51.05 -24.34 -41.47
C ILE A 91 52.43 -24.02 -40.84
N PRO A 92 53.27 -23.15 -41.44
CA PRO A 92 54.48 -22.67 -40.79
C PRO A 92 54.19 -21.55 -39.77
N GLU A 93 54.96 -21.57 -38.68
CA GLU A 93 54.96 -20.64 -37.56
C GLU A 93 54.92 -19.16 -37.95
N ALA A 94 53.78 -18.53 -37.65
CA ALA A 94 53.72 -17.19 -37.12
C ALA A 94 52.71 -17.23 -35.97
N THR A 95 53.21 -17.09 -34.74
CA THR A 95 52.45 -17.02 -33.49
C THR A 95 51.34 -15.98 -33.59
N LYS A 96 50.12 -16.44 -33.91
CA LYS A 96 48.88 -15.67 -33.78
C LYS A 96 48.06 -16.28 -32.66
N GLU A 97 47.87 -15.41 -31.68
CA GLU A 97 46.87 -15.37 -30.64
C GLU A 97 45.61 -16.19 -30.96
N ASN A 98 45.26 -17.06 -30.01
CA ASN A 98 43.96 -17.71 -29.92
C ASN A 98 42.85 -16.64 -29.86
N GLU A 99 42.35 -16.21 -31.01
CA GLU A 99 41.01 -15.62 -31.10
C GLU A 99 39.99 -16.78 -31.07
N GLY A 100 39.90 -17.43 -29.91
CA GLY A 100 38.67 -18.11 -29.55
C GLY A 100 37.54 -17.09 -29.64
N ILE A 101 36.43 -17.49 -30.25
CA ILE A 101 35.22 -16.69 -30.39
C ILE A 101 34.93 -16.05 -29.04
N ASN A 102 35.19 -14.75 -28.95
CA ASN A 102 35.17 -14.01 -27.71
C ASN A 102 33.70 -13.73 -27.36
N LEU A 103 33.07 -14.70 -26.71
CA LEU A 103 31.78 -14.53 -26.02
C LEU A 103 31.85 -13.45 -24.92
N GLY A 104 33.02 -12.83 -24.69
CA GLY A 104 33.21 -11.64 -23.87
C GLY A 104 32.77 -10.31 -24.51
N GLN A 105 32.20 -10.30 -25.71
CA GLN A 105 31.55 -9.12 -26.30
C GLN A 105 30.02 -9.09 -26.09
N ALA A 106 29.51 -9.71 -25.03
CA ALA A 106 28.34 -9.15 -24.36
C ALA A 106 28.78 -7.79 -23.79
N ASP A 107 28.72 -6.77 -24.65
CA ASP A 107 29.11 -5.40 -24.35
C ASP A 107 28.61 -5.04 -22.95
N GLY A 108 29.52 -4.62 -22.07
CA GLY A 108 29.24 -4.39 -20.65
C GLY A 108 28.04 -3.47 -20.39
N ARG A 109 27.54 -2.78 -21.42
CA ARG A 109 26.24 -2.08 -21.49
C ARG A 109 25.03 -2.95 -21.06
N TYR A 110 24.94 -4.23 -21.42
CA TYR A 110 23.79 -5.08 -21.03
C TYR A 110 23.81 -5.47 -19.55
N ALA A 111 24.99 -5.74 -19.00
CA ALA A 111 25.16 -5.96 -17.55
C ALA A 111 24.94 -4.66 -16.75
N LYS A 112 25.32 -3.50 -17.33
CA LYS A 112 25.13 -2.18 -16.73
C LYS A 112 23.64 -1.80 -16.62
N LEU A 113 22.83 -2.10 -17.65
CA LEU A 113 21.38 -1.88 -17.67
C LEU A 113 20.61 -2.68 -16.60
N LEU A 114 21.17 -3.78 -16.11
CA LEU A 114 20.56 -4.63 -15.08
C LEU A 114 21.00 -4.27 -13.64
N THR A 115 21.91 -3.30 -13.46
CA THR A 115 22.54 -3.01 -12.16
C THR A 115 22.79 -1.53 -11.87
N GLU A 116 22.45 -0.62 -12.78
CA GLU A 116 22.73 0.80 -12.60
C GLU A 116 21.92 1.36 -11.42
N LYS A 117 22.67 1.85 -10.42
CA LYS A 117 22.15 2.53 -9.24
C LYS A 117 22.09 4.03 -9.56
N LEU A 118 20.89 4.58 -9.62
CA LEU A 118 20.67 6.02 -9.74
C LEU A 118 20.58 6.60 -8.32
N GLU A 119 21.38 7.62 -8.03
CA GLU A 119 21.41 8.29 -6.73
C GLU A 119 20.87 9.71 -6.88
N TRP A 120 19.74 9.98 -6.25
CA TRP A 120 19.06 11.27 -6.29
C TRP A 120 18.94 11.87 -4.91
N THR A 121 18.96 13.20 -4.85
CA THR A 121 18.75 13.99 -3.64
C THR A 121 17.52 14.86 -3.81
N VAL A 122 16.74 15.00 -2.75
CA VAL A 122 15.47 15.73 -2.74
C VAL A 122 15.48 16.79 -1.65
N GLY A 123 15.16 18.03 -2.02
CA GLY A 123 15.15 19.19 -1.13
C GLY A 123 16.07 20.31 -1.63
N SER A 124 16.27 21.34 -0.81
CA SER A 124 17.04 22.52 -1.20
C SER A 124 18.44 22.17 -1.72
N GLY A 125 18.74 22.55 -2.97
CA GLY A 125 19.99 22.24 -3.65
C GLY A 125 20.23 20.75 -3.93
N GLY A 126 19.16 19.94 -4.02
CA GLY A 126 19.21 18.55 -4.48
C GLY A 126 18.96 18.42 -5.99
N ASN A 127 18.92 17.18 -6.48
CA ASN A 127 18.53 16.88 -7.87
C ASN A 127 17.08 17.27 -8.15
N TYR A 128 16.21 17.11 -7.13
CA TYR A 128 14.81 17.53 -7.18
C TYR A 128 14.50 18.44 -6.00
N SER A 129 13.60 19.39 -6.21
CA SER A 129 13.13 20.27 -5.15
C SER A 129 12.09 19.59 -4.26
N LYS A 130 11.28 18.71 -4.86
CA LYS A 130 10.17 18.00 -4.21
C LYS A 130 10.26 16.49 -4.42
N LEU A 131 9.77 15.74 -3.43
CA LEU A 131 9.70 14.28 -3.52
C LEU A 131 8.71 13.81 -4.57
N SER A 132 7.60 14.53 -4.76
CA SER A 132 6.62 14.26 -5.83
C SER A 132 7.27 14.24 -7.21
N GLU A 133 8.10 15.24 -7.52
CA GLU A 133 8.86 15.33 -8.78
C GLU A 133 9.81 14.14 -8.95
N ALA A 134 10.58 13.81 -7.91
CA ALA A 134 11.52 12.69 -7.93
C ALA A 134 10.80 11.34 -8.14
N LEU A 135 9.67 11.12 -7.47
CA LEU A 135 8.90 9.89 -7.59
C LEU A 135 8.24 9.77 -8.96
N ILE A 136 7.70 10.86 -9.50
CA ILE A 136 7.16 10.88 -10.88
C ILE A 136 8.26 10.53 -11.87
N GLU A 137 9.47 11.09 -11.72
CA GLU A 137 10.59 10.74 -12.59
C GLU A 137 11.01 9.28 -12.44
N ALA A 138 11.08 8.76 -11.21
CA ALA A 138 11.41 7.35 -10.96
C ALA A 138 10.41 6.38 -11.60
N SER A 139 9.12 6.72 -11.65
CA SER A 139 8.11 5.83 -12.24
C SER A 139 8.33 5.57 -13.73
N LYS A 140 9.04 6.46 -14.44
CA LYS A 140 9.42 6.27 -15.86
C LYS A 140 10.43 5.16 -16.07
N TYR A 141 11.11 4.71 -15.02
CA TYR A 141 12.09 3.64 -15.09
C TYR A 141 11.46 2.25 -14.90
N ASN A 142 10.15 2.13 -14.67
CA ASN A 142 9.46 0.84 -14.74
C ASN A 142 9.21 0.45 -16.23
N PRO A 143 9.49 -0.79 -16.69
CA PRO A 143 9.99 -1.99 -16.00
C PRO A 143 11.50 -2.22 -16.10
N LEU A 144 12.26 -1.16 -16.37
CA LEU A 144 13.71 -1.24 -16.43
C LEU A 144 14.23 -1.55 -15.01
N ASN A 145 15.13 -2.53 -14.87
CA ASN A 145 15.61 -3.02 -13.56
C ASN A 145 16.59 -2.05 -12.84
N TYR A 146 16.42 -0.74 -13.02
CA TYR A 146 17.21 0.27 -12.32
C TYR A 146 16.92 0.24 -10.82
N ARG A 147 17.94 0.51 -10.02
CA ARG A 147 17.79 0.73 -8.57
C ARG A 147 17.90 2.22 -8.31
N ILE A 148 16.84 2.84 -7.78
CA ILE A 148 16.82 4.28 -7.54
C ILE A 148 16.90 4.53 -6.04
N ALA A 149 17.97 5.17 -5.59
CA ALA A 149 18.16 5.61 -4.22
C ALA A 149 17.88 7.11 -4.12
N MET A 150 16.84 7.49 -3.39
CA MET A 150 16.48 8.88 -3.12
C MET A 150 16.87 9.23 -1.68
N THR A 151 17.58 10.34 -1.50
CA THR A 151 17.95 10.87 -0.19
C THR A 151 17.26 12.20 0.05
N LEU A 152 16.39 12.24 1.06
CA LEU A 152 15.78 13.49 1.55
C LEU A 152 16.85 14.28 2.29
N LYS A 153 17.17 15.47 1.80
CA LYS A 153 18.21 16.34 2.38
C LYS A 153 17.80 16.86 3.75
N ARG A 154 18.78 17.27 4.56
CA ARG A 154 18.59 17.88 5.88
C ARG A 154 17.57 19.02 5.82
N GLY A 155 16.62 19.00 6.77
CA GLY A 155 15.53 19.95 6.90
C GLY A 155 14.36 19.70 5.94
N TYR A 156 14.39 18.65 5.10
CA TYR A 156 13.26 18.32 4.24
C TYR A 156 12.03 17.97 5.06
N LYS A 157 10.87 18.49 4.62
CA LYS A 157 9.57 18.19 5.23
C LYS A 157 8.64 17.55 4.21
N LEU A 158 7.88 16.56 4.65
CA LEU A 158 6.79 15.99 3.86
C LEU A 158 5.58 16.93 3.95
N SER A 159 5.26 17.61 2.86
CA SER A 159 4.22 18.64 2.84
C SER A 159 3.11 18.40 1.80
N GLU A 160 3.16 17.26 1.13
CA GLU A 160 2.28 16.90 0.02
C GLU A 160 1.70 15.51 0.23
N ALA A 161 0.46 15.29 -0.22
CA ALA A 161 -0.12 13.96 -0.34
C ALA A 161 0.34 13.36 -1.66
N LEU A 162 1.08 12.25 -1.60
CA LEU A 162 1.74 11.65 -2.75
C LEU A 162 0.94 10.44 -3.21
N THR A 163 0.28 10.57 -4.36
CA THR A 163 -0.30 9.43 -5.08
C THR A 163 0.63 9.07 -6.23
N VAL A 164 1.27 7.91 -6.15
CA VAL A 164 2.24 7.48 -7.16
C VAL A 164 1.95 6.06 -7.60
N TYR A 165 2.13 5.85 -8.90
CA TYR A 165 1.90 4.59 -9.59
C TYR A 165 3.23 4.02 -10.07
N ASN A 166 3.32 2.69 -10.19
CA ASN A 166 4.38 2.04 -10.96
C ASN A 166 5.81 2.35 -10.49
N LEU A 167 6.03 2.54 -9.18
CA LEU A 167 7.36 2.74 -8.62
C LEU A 167 8.01 1.40 -8.31
N TYR A 168 9.10 1.04 -8.98
CA TYR A 168 9.80 -0.22 -8.72
C TYR A 168 11.26 0.02 -8.35
N ASN A 169 11.79 -0.77 -7.42
CA ASN A 169 13.18 -0.74 -6.97
C ASN A 169 13.63 0.64 -6.44
N VAL A 170 12.71 1.37 -5.80
CA VAL A 170 12.97 2.68 -5.20
C VAL A 170 13.23 2.53 -3.70
N THR A 171 14.33 3.12 -3.23
CA THR A 171 14.62 3.28 -1.80
C THR A 171 14.62 4.75 -1.44
N ILE A 172 13.85 5.14 -0.43
CA ILE A 172 13.79 6.52 0.07
C ILE A 172 14.46 6.55 1.45
N THR A 173 15.51 7.36 1.59
CA THR A 173 16.28 7.58 2.82
C THR A 173 16.22 9.05 3.23
N ALA A 174 16.73 9.41 4.40
CA ALA A 174 16.84 10.79 4.84
C ALA A 174 18.16 11.07 5.55
N GLU A 175 18.68 12.29 5.42
CA GLU A 175 19.85 12.77 6.17
C GLU A 175 19.52 13.08 7.65
N ASP A 176 18.27 13.44 7.93
CA ASP A 176 17.78 13.63 9.29
C ASP A 176 17.34 12.31 9.93
N THR A 177 17.44 12.25 11.25
CA THR A 177 16.97 11.09 12.03
C THR A 177 15.47 10.86 11.88
N GLU A 178 14.72 11.94 11.68
CA GLU A 178 13.28 11.93 11.54
C GLU A 178 12.84 13.01 10.56
N VAL A 179 11.99 12.62 9.60
CA VAL A 179 11.41 13.53 8.59
C VAL A 179 10.09 14.05 9.13
N LEU A 180 10.02 15.37 9.29
CA LEU A 180 8.82 16.04 9.80
C LEU A 180 7.78 16.19 8.69
N VAL A 181 6.51 16.10 9.08
CA VAL A 181 5.37 16.42 8.21
C VAL A 181 4.94 17.87 8.44
N ASP A 182 4.80 18.62 7.35
CA ASP A 182 4.21 19.97 7.34
C ASP A 182 2.80 19.87 6.74
N ASP A 183 1.78 20.07 7.56
CA ASP A 183 0.39 19.90 7.14
C ASP A 183 -0.26 21.17 6.58
N SER A 184 0.52 22.23 6.33
CA SER A 184 0.00 23.51 5.81
C SER A 184 -0.83 23.32 4.53
N ASN A 185 -0.41 22.41 3.65
CA ASN A 185 -1.07 22.11 2.37
C ASN A 185 -1.85 20.79 2.36
N LEU A 186 -1.92 20.07 3.48
CA LEU A 186 -2.65 18.80 3.58
C LEU A 186 -4.09 19.05 4.03
N VAL A 187 -5.01 18.17 3.66
CA VAL A 187 -6.37 18.15 4.20
C VAL A 187 -6.55 16.96 5.15
N ASP A 188 -7.61 16.99 5.96
CA ASP A 188 -7.94 15.89 6.86
C ASP A 188 -8.08 14.57 6.09
N GLU A 189 -7.63 13.49 6.72
CA GLU A 189 -7.63 12.12 6.20
C GLU A 189 -6.73 11.86 4.98
N ASN A 190 -5.91 12.84 4.56
CA ASN A 190 -4.88 12.60 3.54
C ASN A 190 -3.89 11.52 3.97
N TYR A 191 -3.45 10.71 3.01
CA TYR A 191 -2.26 9.88 3.15
C TYR A 191 -1.05 10.62 2.60
N ILE A 192 0.07 10.60 3.33
CA ILE A 192 1.35 11.09 2.79
C ILE A 192 1.77 10.23 1.60
N PHE A 193 1.64 8.91 1.71
CA PHE A 193 1.96 7.96 0.65
C PHE A 193 0.74 7.11 0.28
N THR A 194 0.26 7.29 -0.94
CA THR A 194 -0.64 6.37 -1.64
C THR A 194 0.16 5.74 -2.78
N LEU A 195 0.58 4.49 -2.59
CA LEU A 195 1.46 3.78 -3.52
C LEU A 195 0.66 2.71 -4.24
N ILE A 196 0.66 2.73 -5.57
CA ILE A 196 -0.17 1.87 -6.41
C ILE A 196 0.73 1.09 -7.35
N ASP A 197 0.56 -0.23 -7.43
CA ASP A 197 1.36 -1.13 -8.26
C ASP A 197 2.87 -0.87 -8.10
N SER A 198 3.35 -0.81 -6.86
CA SER A 198 4.68 -0.31 -6.52
C SER A 198 5.49 -1.25 -5.62
N HIS A 199 6.81 -1.27 -5.79
CA HIS A 199 7.79 -1.89 -4.92
C HIS A 199 8.77 -0.84 -4.37
N VAL A 200 8.57 -0.45 -3.10
CA VAL A 200 9.29 0.67 -2.47
C VAL A 200 9.84 0.28 -1.09
N ILE A 201 11.07 0.73 -0.82
CA ILE A 201 11.69 0.71 0.50
C ILE A 201 11.61 2.10 1.14
N ILE A 202 10.99 2.20 2.31
CA ILE A 202 10.98 3.40 3.16
C ILE A 202 12.03 3.21 4.27
N ASP A 203 13.13 3.95 4.17
CA ASP A 203 14.29 3.88 5.06
C ASP A 203 14.54 5.20 5.80
N PHE A 204 13.49 5.74 6.39
CA PHE A 204 13.55 6.88 7.30
C PHE A 204 12.43 6.80 8.33
N SER A 205 12.61 7.46 9.48
CA SER A 205 11.53 7.65 10.43
C SER A 205 10.76 8.92 10.11
N SER A 206 9.47 8.97 10.41
CA SER A 206 8.65 10.17 10.21
C SER A 206 7.82 10.53 11.43
N LYS A 207 7.67 11.83 11.68
CA LYS A 207 6.82 12.33 12.75
C LYS A 207 5.89 13.40 12.26
N TYR A 208 4.66 13.28 12.74
CA TYR A 208 3.62 14.26 12.60
C TYR A 208 3.21 14.77 13.99
N SER A 209 3.00 16.07 14.11
CA SER A 209 2.57 16.74 15.34
C SER A 209 1.55 17.84 15.09
N GLY A 210 0.92 17.85 13.91
CA GLY A 210 -0.13 18.81 13.57
C GLY A 210 -1.48 18.40 14.12
N SER A 211 -2.50 19.19 13.82
CA SER A 211 -3.86 19.01 14.35
C SER A 211 -4.81 18.23 13.44
N LYS A 212 -4.43 18.02 12.17
CA LYS A 212 -5.23 17.33 11.16
C LYS A 212 -5.13 15.82 11.31
N LYS A 213 -6.10 15.08 10.78
CA LYS A 213 -6.08 13.61 10.77
C LYS A 213 -5.24 13.08 9.61
N ILE A 214 -3.93 13.23 9.68
CA ILE A 214 -3.03 12.79 8.60
C ILE A 214 -2.66 11.31 8.75
N ASN A 215 -2.73 10.58 7.64
CA ASN A 215 -2.36 9.18 7.54
C ASN A 215 -0.98 9.06 6.86
N PHE A 216 -0.17 8.06 7.22
CA PHE A 216 1.17 7.94 6.65
C PHE A 216 1.17 7.16 5.34
N LEU A 217 0.77 5.89 5.34
CA LEU A 217 0.96 4.98 4.18
C LEU A 217 -0.29 4.16 3.87
N THR A 218 -0.71 4.13 2.60
CA THR A 218 -1.68 3.18 2.03
C THR A 218 -1.22 2.62 0.69
N PRO A 219 -0.70 1.38 0.65
CA PRO A 219 -0.38 0.70 -0.58
C PRO A 219 -1.62 0.00 -1.18
N ILE A 220 -1.67 -0.07 -2.51
CA ILE A 220 -2.62 -0.87 -3.30
C ILE A 220 -1.81 -1.66 -4.32
N ASN A 221 -2.01 -2.99 -4.40
CA ASN A 221 -1.23 -3.91 -5.24
C ASN A 221 0.30 -3.71 -5.13
N SER A 222 0.79 -3.36 -3.94
CA SER A 222 2.17 -2.91 -3.76
C SER A 222 2.91 -3.76 -2.74
N TYR A 223 4.22 -3.88 -2.94
CA TYR A 223 5.15 -4.48 -1.98
C TYR A 223 5.96 -3.37 -1.30
N ILE A 224 5.71 -3.13 -0.02
CA ILE A 224 6.39 -2.06 0.73
C ILE A 224 7.25 -2.67 1.82
N PHE A 225 8.49 -2.21 1.93
CA PHE A 225 9.38 -2.57 3.03
C PHE A 225 9.73 -1.34 3.86
N ILE A 226 9.45 -1.39 5.16
CA ILE A 226 9.88 -0.36 6.10
C ILE A 226 11.13 -0.87 6.81
N SER A 227 12.23 -0.16 6.64
CA SER A 227 13.55 -0.58 7.10
C SER A 227 13.64 -0.71 8.63
N GLN A 228 14.63 -1.51 9.06
CA GLN A 228 14.85 -1.78 10.48
C GLN A 228 15.15 -0.52 11.28
N ASN A 229 14.59 -0.46 12.49
CA ASN A 229 14.72 0.67 13.41
C ASN A 229 14.14 1.98 12.88
N LYS A 230 13.34 1.94 11.80
CA LYS A 230 12.55 3.07 11.32
C LYS A 230 11.13 2.97 11.84
N GLY A 231 10.47 4.10 11.93
CA GLY A 231 9.12 4.13 12.48
C GLY A 231 8.38 5.42 12.23
N VAL A 232 7.13 5.45 12.66
CA VAL A 232 6.24 6.57 12.45
C VAL A 232 5.57 7.00 13.76
N SER A 233 5.48 8.31 13.98
CA SER A 233 4.88 8.87 15.19
C SER A 233 3.80 9.91 14.86
N GLY A 234 2.70 9.87 15.60
CA GLY A 234 1.68 10.94 15.63
C GLY A 234 0.66 10.92 14.51
N PHE A 235 0.69 9.93 13.61
CA PHE A 235 -0.26 9.80 12.51
C PHE A 235 -1.62 9.26 12.97
N TYR A 236 -2.70 9.66 12.32
CA TYR A 236 -4.04 9.12 12.55
C TYR A 236 -4.08 7.62 12.19
N ARG A 237 -3.69 7.28 10.96
CA ARG A 237 -3.39 5.90 10.54
C ARG A 237 -1.92 5.80 10.14
N ALA A 238 -1.17 4.96 10.83
CA ALA A 238 0.27 4.83 10.63
C ALA A 238 0.59 3.91 9.45
N ILE A 239 0.70 2.60 9.67
CA ILE A 239 1.13 1.65 8.61
C ILE A 239 -0.08 0.84 8.18
N THR A 240 -0.47 0.96 6.91
CA THR A 240 -1.59 0.22 6.35
C THR A 240 -1.17 -0.68 5.19
N SER A 241 -1.96 -1.72 4.91
CA SER A 241 -1.88 -2.56 3.72
C SER A 241 -3.25 -2.67 3.08
N GLY A 242 -3.44 -1.99 1.96
CA GLY A 242 -4.66 -2.07 1.16
C GLY A 242 -4.72 -3.30 0.27
N ALA A 243 -5.71 -3.33 -0.62
CA ALA A 243 -6.00 -4.48 -1.47
C ALA A 243 -4.78 -4.93 -2.28
N GLY A 244 -4.54 -6.24 -2.31
CA GLY A 244 -3.46 -6.87 -3.08
C GLY A 244 -2.04 -6.51 -2.62
N SER A 245 -1.90 -5.79 -1.50
CA SER A 245 -0.59 -5.32 -1.03
C SER A 245 0.03 -6.24 -0.01
N TYR A 246 1.35 -6.17 0.10
CA TYR A 246 2.14 -6.81 1.14
C TYR A 246 3.10 -5.79 1.75
N VAL A 247 2.93 -5.45 3.03
CA VAL A 247 3.83 -4.54 3.74
C VAL A 247 4.60 -5.28 4.80
N THR A 248 5.93 -5.11 4.79
CA THR A 248 6.84 -5.68 5.77
C THR A 248 7.39 -4.58 6.68
N ALA A 249 7.32 -4.80 7.98
CA ALA A 249 7.83 -3.91 9.01
C ALA A 249 8.64 -4.73 10.02
N VAL A 250 9.98 -4.68 9.94
CA VAL A 250 10.88 -5.46 10.80
C VAL A 250 11.58 -4.54 11.80
N LYS A 251 11.48 -4.82 13.09
CA LYS A 251 12.08 -4.02 14.18
C LYS A 251 11.75 -2.53 14.04
N THR A 252 10.53 -2.24 13.63
CA THR A 252 10.02 -0.88 13.44
C THR A 252 9.29 -0.42 14.68
N TYR A 253 8.95 0.87 14.73
CA TYR A 253 8.05 1.39 15.75
C TYR A 253 6.89 2.17 15.15
N VAL A 254 5.74 2.08 15.81
CA VAL A 254 4.60 2.97 15.59
C VAL A 254 4.22 3.57 16.94
N GLU A 255 4.16 4.90 16.98
CA GLU A 255 4.01 5.65 18.22
C GLU A 255 2.91 6.72 18.10
N ASN A 256 2.21 6.97 19.21
CA ASN A 256 1.23 8.08 19.34
C ASN A 256 0.19 8.12 18.20
N CYS A 257 -0.25 6.98 17.66
CA CYS A 257 -1.21 6.97 16.56
C CYS A 257 -2.64 7.29 17.04
N GLY A 258 -3.39 8.02 16.22
CA GLY A 258 -4.72 8.52 16.59
C GLY A 258 -5.86 7.51 16.41
N TYR A 259 -5.71 6.54 15.50
CA TYR A 259 -6.79 5.63 15.14
C TYR A 259 -6.31 4.20 14.87
N TRP A 260 -5.30 4.02 14.01
CA TRP A 260 -4.75 2.69 13.63
C TRP A 260 -3.23 2.73 13.65
N GLY A 261 -2.63 1.81 14.39
CA GLY A 261 -1.18 1.61 14.36
C GLY A 261 -0.79 0.80 13.13
N TYR A 262 -1.33 -0.42 13.07
CA TYR A 262 -1.21 -1.32 11.93
C TYR A 262 -2.59 -1.74 11.42
N TYR A 263 -2.80 -1.57 10.11
CA TYR A 263 -4.06 -1.88 9.45
C TYR A 263 -3.84 -2.75 8.21
N ALA A 264 -4.58 -3.85 8.05
CA ALA A 264 -4.68 -4.53 6.77
C ALA A 264 -6.14 -4.67 6.31
N ASN A 265 -6.43 -4.50 5.03
CA ASN A 265 -7.73 -4.82 4.43
C ASN A 265 -7.54 -5.32 3.00
N LYS A 266 -7.93 -6.57 2.73
CA LYS A 266 -7.62 -7.29 1.48
C LYS A 266 -6.12 -7.32 1.12
N GLY A 267 -5.27 -7.06 2.09
CA GLY A 267 -3.82 -7.01 1.97
C GLY A 267 -3.16 -7.76 3.12
N SER A 268 -1.83 -7.78 3.11
CA SER A 268 -1.05 -8.53 4.08
C SER A 268 -0.04 -7.65 4.81
N LEU A 269 0.08 -7.84 6.13
CA LEU A 269 1.12 -7.24 6.95
C LEU A 269 2.02 -8.31 7.53
N ASN A 270 3.33 -8.11 7.44
CA ASN A 270 4.33 -8.88 8.17
C ASN A 270 5.09 -7.95 9.11
N ILE A 271 4.89 -8.15 10.40
CA ILE A 271 5.39 -7.31 11.49
C ILE A 271 6.29 -8.20 12.34
N ASN A 272 7.58 -7.91 12.42
CA ASN A 272 8.54 -8.79 13.12
C ASN A 272 9.43 -8.00 14.07
N GLY A 273 9.30 -8.25 15.38
CA GLY A 273 10.08 -7.59 16.42
C GLY A 273 9.80 -6.09 16.56
N SER A 274 8.66 -5.62 16.06
CA SER A 274 8.27 -4.20 16.09
C SER A 274 7.60 -3.82 17.40
N THR A 275 7.45 -2.52 17.64
CA THR A 275 6.82 -1.96 18.84
C THR A 275 5.69 -1.00 18.50
N LEU A 276 4.53 -1.19 19.13
CA LEU A 276 3.47 -0.21 19.26
C LEU A 276 3.58 0.44 20.62
N LYS A 277 3.80 1.77 20.68
CA LYS A 277 3.99 2.45 21.96
C LYS A 277 3.23 3.77 22.12
N ASN A 278 2.90 4.09 23.37
CA ASN A 278 2.29 5.36 23.77
C ASN A 278 0.95 5.63 23.04
N ILE A 279 0.09 4.61 22.96
CA ILE A 279 -1.20 4.72 22.28
C ILE A 279 -2.29 5.02 23.31
N ASN A 280 -3.01 6.12 23.11
CA ASN A 280 -3.97 6.64 24.07
C ASN A 280 -5.41 6.13 23.82
N LYS A 281 -6.33 6.47 24.72
CA LYS A 281 -7.76 6.10 24.68
C LYS A 281 -8.52 6.52 23.42
N THR A 282 -8.06 7.53 22.68
CA THR A 282 -8.77 7.97 21.46
C THR A 282 -8.53 7.04 20.28
N CYS A 283 -7.52 6.17 20.36
CA CYS A 283 -7.26 5.15 19.36
C CYS A 283 -8.31 4.03 19.48
N GLN A 284 -9.03 3.77 18.39
CA GLN A 284 -10.10 2.77 18.38
C GLN A 284 -9.54 1.35 18.27
N PHE A 285 -8.55 1.14 17.40
CA PHE A 285 -7.92 -0.17 17.14
C PHE A 285 -6.44 -0.01 16.86
N ILE A 286 -5.58 -0.66 17.64
CA ILE A 286 -4.13 -0.51 17.43
C ILE A 286 -3.63 -1.44 16.32
N LEU A 287 -4.11 -2.68 16.33
CA LEU A 287 -3.88 -3.69 15.31
C LEU A 287 -5.22 -4.14 14.74
N TYR A 288 -5.45 -3.97 13.43
CA TYR A 288 -6.70 -4.41 12.82
C TYR A 288 -6.52 -5.11 11.48
N GLY A 289 -7.18 -6.26 11.35
CA GLY A 289 -7.39 -6.97 10.08
C GLY A 289 -8.83 -6.86 9.58
N GLY A 290 -9.02 -6.27 8.40
CA GLY A 290 -10.30 -6.21 7.68
C GLY A 290 -10.46 -7.33 6.66
N TYR A 291 -11.62 -7.41 6.02
CA TYR A 291 -12.01 -8.52 5.15
C TYR A 291 -10.89 -8.97 4.20
N GLY A 292 -10.60 -10.28 4.22
CA GLY A 292 -9.60 -10.90 3.36
C GLY A 292 -8.15 -10.49 3.66
N ALA A 293 -7.89 -9.85 4.79
CA ALA A 293 -6.54 -9.51 5.20
C ALA A 293 -5.85 -10.63 5.98
N THR A 294 -4.52 -10.64 5.91
CA THR A 294 -3.65 -11.45 6.77
C THR A 294 -2.65 -10.56 7.49
N ILE A 295 -2.53 -10.71 8.81
CA ILE A 295 -1.51 -10.01 9.60
C ILE A 295 -0.69 -11.05 10.33
N GLU A 296 0.60 -11.11 10.04
CA GLU A 296 1.57 -11.91 10.79
C GLU A 296 2.40 -10.96 11.65
N ALA A 297 2.28 -11.09 12.96
CA ALA A 297 2.91 -10.23 13.95
C ALA A 297 3.71 -11.07 14.94
N ASN A 298 4.99 -11.29 14.63
CA ASN A 298 5.92 -12.08 15.44
C ASN A 298 6.77 -11.17 16.33
N GLY A 299 6.77 -11.38 17.64
CA GLY A 299 7.53 -10.57 18.61
C GLY A 299 7.05 -9.13 18.70
N LEU A 300 5.79 -8.84 18.36
CA LEU A 300 5.22 -7.51 18.47
C LEU A 300 5.09 -7.10 19.94
N THR A 301 5.69 -5.98 20.29
CA THR A 301 5.58 -5.38 21.63
C THR A 301 4.51 -4.30 21.66
N PHE A 302 3.62 -4.36 22.63
CA PHE A 302 2.62 -3.36 22.98
C PHE A 302 3.06 -2.68 24.26
N GLU A 303 3.40 -1.40 24.23
CA GLU A 303 3.97 -0.67 25.36
C GLU A 303 3.19 0.62 25.66
N ASN A 304 2.82 0.85 26.93
CA ASN A 304 2.08 2.06 27.35
C ASN A 304 0.80 2.24 26.53
N ILE A 305 -0.05 1.22 26.53
CA ILE A 305 -1.28 1.17 25.74
C ILE A 305 -2.48 1.48 26.61
N SER A 306 -3.34 2.38 26.12
CA SER A 306 -4.63 2.68 26.71
C SER A 306 -5.79 2.82 25.73
N ALA A 307 -5.64 2.30 24.51
CA ALA A 307 -6.69 2.28 23.49
C ALA A 307 -7.93 1.47 23.94
N GLU A 308 -9.09 1.77 23.35
CA GLU A 308 -10.32 1.03 23.65
C GLU A 308 -10.18 -0.45 23.28
N ASN A 309 -9.70 -0.74 22.06
CA ASN A 309 -9.44 -2.10 21.59
C ASN A 309 -8.00 -2.25 21.13
N THR A 310 -7.31 -3.29 21.59
CA THR A 310 -5.90 -3.51 21.22
C THR A 310 -5.78 -4.19 19.85
N CYS A 311 -6.44 -5.33 19.68
CA CYS A 311 -6.45 -6.11 18.43
C CYS A 311 -7.88 -6.43 17.99
N GLN A 312 -8.21 -6.16 16.73
CA GLN A 312 -9.50 -6.56 16.14
C GLN A 312 -9.33 -7.23 14.78
N CYS A 313 -10.14 -8.24 14.48
CA CYS A 313 -10.29 -8.75 13.12
C CYS A 313 -11.77 -8.82 12.69
N THR A 314 -12.02 -8.57 11.41
CA THR A 314 -13.33 -8.70 10.76
C THR A 314 -13.16 -9.45 9.45
N GLY A 315 -13.49 -10.74 9.43
CA GLY A 315 -13.28 -11.59 8.24
C GLY A 315 -11.83 -11.64 7.76
N ALA A 316 -10.90 -11.58 8.70
CA ALA A 316 -9.45 -11.51 8.48
C ALA A 316 -8.73 -12.50 9.39
N LYS A 317 -7.46 -12.79 9.07
CA LYS A 317 -6.60 -13.63 9.91
C LYS A 317 -5.49 -12.79 10.53
N ILE A 318 -5.35 -12.84 11.85
CA ILE A 318 -4.21 -12.27 12.58
C ILE A 318 -3.45 -13.40 13.27
N LEU A 319 -2.13 -13.44 13.13
CA LEU A 319 -1.24 -14.39 13.78
C LEU A 319 -0.27 -13.61 14.68
N LEU A 320 -0.40 -13.77 16.00
CA LEU A 320 0.42 -13.14 17.01
C LEU A 320 1.42 -14.15 17.59
N GLY A 321 2.61 -14.24 17.01
CA GLY A 321 3.68 -15.09 17.54
C GLY A 321 4.42 -14.38 18.66
N ARG A 322 4.35 -14.89 19.90
CA ARG A 322 5.07 -14.36 21.08
C ARG A 322 4.89 -12.84 21.31
N PRO A 323 3.65 -12.33 21.40
CA PRO A 323 3.44 -10.90 21.67
C PRO A 323 3.91 -10.54 23.09
N VAL A 324 4.38 -9.30 23.26
CA VAL A 324 4.80 -8.76 24.56
C VAL A 324 3.90 -7.59 24.92
N PHE A 325 3.35 -7.57 26.13
CA PHE A 325 2.49 -6.49 26.63
C PHE A 325 3.14 -5.83 27.84
N LYS A 326 3.29 -4.51 27.83
CA LYS A 326 3.91 -3.71 28.90
C LYS A 326 3.04 -2.49 29.19
N ASN A 327 2.71 -2.27 30.47
CA ASN A 327 1.95 -1.10 30.91
C ASN A 327 0.64 -0.90 30.12
N ILE A 328 -0.18 -1.95 30.05
CA ILE A 328 -1.50 -1.90 29.42
C ILE A 328 -2.51 -1.41 30.47
N SER A 329 -3.28 -0.38 30.17
CA SER A 329 -4.24 0.19 31.11
C SER A 329 -5.51 0.64 30.41
N ASN A 330 -6.67 0.59 31.07
CA ASN A 330 -7.93 1.12 30.54
C ASN A 330 -8.39 0.59 29.16
N VAL A 331 -7.94 -0.61 28.76
CA VAL A 331 -8.39 -1.26 27.52
C VAL A 331 -9.73 -1.95 27.79
N SER A 332 -10.76 -1.71 26.96
CA SER A 332 -12.05 -2.39 27.16
C SER A 332 -11.98 -3.83 26.66
N THR A 333 -11.33 -4.05 25.52
CA THR A 333 -11.18 -5.37 24.89
C THR A 333 -9.78 -5.56 24.33
N MET A 334 -9.08 -6.62 24.75
CA MET A 334 -7.75 -6.95 24.19
C MET A 334 -7.86 -7.53 22.77
N PHE A 335 -8.77 -8.47 22.57
CA PHE A 335 -8.98 -9.17 21.30
C PHE A 335 -10.46 -9.20 20.93
N LYS A 336 -10.79 -8.73 19.72
CA LYS A 336 -12.14 -8.70 19.20
C LYS A 336 -12.20 -9.34 17.82
N CYS A 337 -12.97 -10.41 17.68
CA CYS A 337 -13.19 -11.09 16.40
C CYS A 337 -14.64 -10.88 15.96
N LEU A 338 -14.84 -10.41 14.73
CA LEU A 338 -16.15 -10.21 14.11
C LEU A 338 -16.26 -11.01 12.82
N GLY A 339 -17.46 -11.51 12.53
CA GLY A 339 -17.73 -12.34 11.35
C GLY A 339 -16.87 -13.60 11.33
N SER A 340 -16.27 -13.92 10.18
CA SER A 340 -15.34 -15.05 10.02
C SER A 340 -13.89 -14.69 10.38
N GLY A 341 -13.68 -13.72 11.26
CA GLY A 341 -12.34 -13.27 11.66
C GLY A 341 -11.68 -14.23 12.65
N GLU A 342 -10.38 -14.41 12.52
CA GLU A 342 -9.56 -15.31 13.34
C GLU A 342 -8.35 -14.56 13.91
N ILE A 343 -8.08 -14.76 15.20
CA ILE A 343 -6.83 -14.32 15.84
C ILE A 343 -6.17 -15.55 16.44
N TYR A 344 -5.05 -15.93 15.85
CA TYR A 344 -4.14 -16.95 16.36
C TYR A 344 -3.06 -16.30 17.19
N TYR A 345 -2.62 -16.99 18.23
CA TYR A 345 -1.49 -16.55 19.03
C TYR A 345 -0.66 -17.78 19.41
N GLU A 346 0.66 -17.65 19.37
CA GLU A 346 1.60 -18.72 19.70
C GLU A 346 2.54 -18.25 20.81
N GLY A 347 2.88 -19.14 21.75
CA GLY A 347 3.84 -18.83 22.82
C GLY A 347 3.25 -18.16 24.05
N LEU A 348 1.92 -18.07 24.15
CA LEU A 348 1.25 -17.96 25.45
C LEU A 348 1.14 -19.38 26.02
N GLU A 349 1.73 -19.65 27.17
CA GLU A 349 1.60 -20.95 27.82
C GLU A 349 0.11 -21.33 27.95
N ARG A 350 -0.25 -22.54 27.50
CA ARG A 350 -1.61 -23.08 27.49
C ARG A 350 -2.31 -22.85 28.83
N VAL A 351 -3.48 -22.21 28.79
CA VAL A 351 -4.44 -22.18 29.91
C VAL A 351 -5.45 -23.31 29.72
N ALA A 352 -5.57 -24.19 30.72
CA ALA A 352 -6.60 -25.23 30.72
C ALA A 352 -8.01 -24.60 30.83
N GLY A 353 -8.92 -24.99 29.93
CA GLY A 353 -10.34 -24.60 30.00
C GLY A 353 -10.78 -23.48 29.04
N ILE A 354 -9.89 -22.92 28.21
CA ILE A 354 -10.25 -21.91 27.21
C ILE A 354 -10.19 -22.53 25.81
N THR A 355 -11.34 -22.70 25.18
CA THR A 355 -11.47 -23.16 23.78
C THR A 355 -11.69 -22.00 22.80
N ASN A 356 -11.90 -20.77 23.29
CA ASN A 356 -12.02 -19.54 22.47
C ASN A 356 -11.75 -18.28 23.34
N LEU A 357 -10.81 -17.41 22.95
CA LEU A 357 -10.41 -16.18 23.68
C LEU A 357 -11.13 -14.90 23.21
N ALA A 358 -12.21 -15.03 22.45
CA ALA A 358 -13.05 -13.88 22.11
C ALA A 358 -13.57 -13.26 23.41
N ASN A 359 -13.08 -12.05 23.75
CA ASN A 359 -13.41 -11.27 24.95
C ASN A 359 -12.67 -11.68 26.25
N ILE A 360 -11.34 -11.51 26.31
CA ILE A 360 -10.65 -11.49 27.61
C ILE A 360 -10.88 -10.12 28.28
N PRO A 361 -11.58 -10.05 29.43
CA PRO A 361 -11.76 -8.79 30.14
C PRO A 361 -10.45 -8.31 30.78
N LEU A 362 -10.34 -6.99 30.96
CA LEU A 362 -9.17 -6.24 31.47
C LEU A 362 -8.54 -6.78 32.78
N ASN A 363 -9.28 -7.54 33.58
CA ASN A 363 -8.84 -7.99 34.92
C ASN A 363 -8.01 -9.28 34.91
N THR A 364 -7.75 -9.85 33.73
CA THR A 364 -6.98 -11.08 33.61
C THR A 364 -5.49 -10.82 33.37
N LEU A 365 -5.05 -9.57 33.14
CA LEU A 365 -3.63 -9.24 32.96
C LEU A 365 -3.06 -8.62 34.24
N THR A 366 -1.93 -9.14 34.72
CA THR A 366 -1.10 -8.46 35.73
C THR A 366 -0.49 -7.18 35.15
N PRO A 367 -0.03 -6.23 35.98
CA PRO A 367 0.68 -5.03 35.52
C PRO A 367 1.86 -5.31 34.59
N ASP A 368 2.46 -6.51 34.70
CA ASP A 368 3.60 -6.98 33.89
C ASP A 368 3.17 -7.76 32.62
N GLY A 369 1.88 -7.80 32.29
CA GLY A 369 1.37 -8.43 31.06
C GLY A 369 1.18 -9.95 31.12
N ILE A 370 1.25 -10.56 32.31
CA ILE A 370 1.02 -12.01 32.51
C ILE A 370 -0.45 -12.27 32.84
N PHE A 371 -1.07 -13.28 32.23
CA PHE A 371 -2.45 -13.67 32.55
C PHE A 371 -2.56 -14.28 33.97
N ASN A 372 -3.39 -13.70 34.83
CA ASN A 372 -3.68 -14.22 36.16
C ASN A 372 -4.53 -15.50 36.08
N ARG A 373 -3.99 -16.62 36.55
CA ARG A 373 -4.73 -17.84 36.86
C ARG A 373 -5.60 -17.57 38.09
N LYS A 374 -6.92 -17.49 37.95
CA LYS A 374 -7.81 -17.68 39.11
C LYS A 374 -7.94 -19.18 39.35
N GLU A 375 -7.53 -19.63 40.54
CA GLU A 375 -7.80 -20.97 41.07
C GLU A 375 -9.30 -21.20 41.30
#